data_AF-A0A0L8VFC5-F1
#
_entry.id   AF-A0A0L8VFC5-F1
#
_cell.length_a   1.000
_cell.length_b   1.000
_cell.length_c   1.000
_cell.angle_alpha   90.00
_cell.angle_beta   90.00
_cell.angle_gamma   90.00
#
_symmetry.space_group_name_H-M   'P 1'
#
loop_
_entity.id
_entity.type
_entity.pdbx_description
1 polymer ?
#
loop_
_entity_poly.entity_id
_entity_poly.type
_entity_poly.pdbx_seq_one_letter_code
_entity_poly.pdbx_strand_id
1 'polypeptide(L)'
;MDGEELYWFFKNFEDDMKAMKAVDEAFHAKLSQALFDLVFAYWPEWEEYREQMADRLRELAERYSNKTMEGLNFVDYHLRRDEPVKNINPIPKPLSAANAEAKVQEFFAEFPDVPIEEWRSVVWEDFEDEMRADHFVHRIHKLMKEIVVEFYLDPILKFEPEHLLLLDDYLYMMGAYCFSDAVYELEYDAEQEKNPSNPADEA
;
A
#
# COMPACT_ATOMS: atom_id res chain seq x y z
N MET A 1 -7.44 -6.57 -47.71
CA MET A 1 -6.42 -7.22 -46.87
C MET A 1 -6.01 -8.49 -47.56
N ASP A 2 -4.79 -8.56 -48.07
CA ASP A 2 -4.28 -9.78 -48.71
C ASP A 2 -3.73 -10.77 -47.66
N GLY A 3 -3.32 -11.96 -48.10
CA GLY A 3 -2.85 -13.02 -47.20
C GLY A 3 -1.53 -12.72 -46.49
N GLU A 4 -0.69 -11.84 -47.05
CA GLU A 4 0.57 -11.42 -46.46
C GLU A 4 0.33 -10.32 -45.40
N GLU A 5 -0.54 -9.35 -45.70
CA GLU A 5 -1.03 -8.36 -44.74
C GLU A 5 -1.71 -9.03 -43.52
N LEU A 6 -2.53 -10.06 -43.76
CA LEU A 6 -3.20 -10.81 -42.69
C LEU A 6 -2.19 -11.58 -41.81
N TYR A 7 -1.16 -12.18 -42.42
CA TYR A 7 -0.12 -12.90 -41.68
C TYR A 7 0.70 -11.95 -40.79
N TRP A 8 1.16 -10.82 -41.34
CA TRP A 8 1.91 -9.83 -40.55
C TRP A 8 1.07 -9.20 -39.45
N PHE A 9 -0.24 -8.98 -39.69
CA PHE A 9 -1.16 -8.56 -38.64
C PHE A 9 -1.20 -9.56 -37.48
N PHE A 10 -1.42 -10.85 -37.74
CA PHE A 10 -1.48 -11.86 -36.68
C PHE A 10 -0.15 -12.04 -35.96
N LYS A 11 0.98 -11.99 -36.70
CA LYS A 11 2.30 -12.11 -36.11
C LYS A 11 2.61 -10.94 -35.17
N ASN A 12 2.36 -9.70 -35.63
CA ASN A 12 2.57 -8.52 -34.79
C ASN A 12 1.66 -8.54 -33.56
N PHE A 13 0.40 -8.96 -33.72
CA PHE A 13 -0.52 -9.11 -32.59
C PHE A 13 -0.04 -10.16 -31.57
N GLU A 14 0.51 -11.29 -32.02
CA GLU A 14 1.09 -12.31 -31.13
C GLU A 14 2.33 -11.79 -30.40
N ASP A 15 3.21 -11.08 -31.11
CA ASP A 15 4.42 -10.49 -30.53
C ASP A 15 4.06 -9.40 -29.50
N ASP A 16 3.07 -8.55 -29.80
CA ASP A 16 2.56 -7.54 -28.88
C ASP A 16 1.94 -8.19 -27.62
N MET A 17 1.15 -9.25 -27.78
CA MET A 17 0.59 -9.99 -26.63
C MET A 17 1.68 -10.59 -25.74
N LYS A 18 2.74 -11.16 -26.33
CA LYS A 18 3.87 -11.71 -25.56
C LYS A 18 4.62 -10.61 -24.81
N ALA A 19 4.84 -9.47 -25.45
CA ALA A 19 5.47 -8.32 -24.82
C ALA A 19 4.63 -7.79 -23.64
N MET A 20 3.32 -7.63 -23.83
CA MET A 20 2.40 -7.21 -22.75
C MET A 20 2.43 -8.19 -21.58
N LYS A 21 2.39 -9.50 -21.85
CA LYS A 21 2.45 -10.52 -20.81
C LYS A 21 3.78 -10.50 -20.05
N ALA A 22 4.91 -10.29 -20.75
CA ALA A 22 6.22 -10.22 -20.10
C ALA A 22 6.35 -8.98 -19.19
N VAL A 23 5.78 -7.83 -19.61
CA VAL A 23 5.72 -6.61 -18.79
C VAL A 23 4.86 -6.85 -17.55
N ASP A 24 3.70 -7.48 -17.71
CA ASP A 24 2.77 -7.81 -16.62
C ASP A 24 3.42 -8.74 -15.59
N GLU A 25 4.01 -9.85 -16.02
CA GLU A 25 4.72 -10.79 -15.15
C GLU A 25 5.88 -10.12 -14.40
N ALA A 26 6.66 -9.28 -15.08
CA ALA A 26 7.78 -8.57 -14.48
C ALA A 26 7.32 -7.49 -13.47
N PHE A 27 6.20 -6.82 -13.73
CA PHE A 27 5.58 -5.88 -12.79
C PHE A 27 5.16 -6.60 -11.51
N HIS A 28 4.40 -7.69 -11.63
CA HIS A 28 3.90 -8.46 -10.48
C HIS A 28 5.04 -9.05 -9.65
N ALA A 29 6.06 -9.59 -10.30
CA ALA A 29 7.24 -10.10 -9.62
C ALA A 29 8.01 -8.99 -8.88
N LYS A 30 8.18 -7.81 -9.50
CA LYS A 30 8.91 -6.71 -8.87
C LYS A 30 8.16 -6.14 -7.67
N LEU A 31 6.87 -5.86 -7.83
CA LEU A 31 6.08 -5.23 -6.78
C LEU A 31 5.88 -6.16 -5.59
N SER A 32 5.55 -7.43 -5.82
CA SER A 32 5.39 -8.41 -4.74
C SER A 32 6.68 -8.57 -3.93
N GLN A 33 7.83 -8.72 -4.60
CA GLN A 33 9.12 -8.81 -3.91
C GLN A 33 9.45 -7.53 -3.13
N ALA A 34 9.22 -6.35 -3.72
CA ALA A 34 9.52 -5.09 -3.06
C ALA A 34 8.63 -4.84 -1.83
N LEU A 35 7.36 -5.24 -1.87
CA LEU A 35 6.44 -5.17 -0.72
C LEU A 35 6.90 -6.12 0.40
N PHE A 36 7.27 -7.35 0.05
CA PHE A 36 7.81 -8.32 1.00
C PHE A 36 9.08 -7.79 1.69
N ASP A 37 10.04 -7.28 0.92
CA ASP A 37 11.29 -6.76 1.46
C ASP A 37 11.08 -5.51 2.31
N LEU A 38 10.11 -4.67 1.95
CA LEU A 38 9.81 -3.44 2.68
C LEU A 38 9.37 -3.71 4.13
N VAL A 39 8.59 -4.76 4.39
CA VAL A 39 8.09 -5.09 5.74
C VAL A 39 9.25 -5.21 6.73
N PHE A 40 10.20 -6.11 6.46
CA PHE A 40 11.32 -6.36 7.35
C PHE A 40 12.39 -5.25 7.32
N ALA A 41 12.48 -4.50 6.21
CA ALA A 41 13.34 -3.33 6.16
C ALA A 41 12.82 -2.17 7.04
N TYR A 42 11.50 -2.06 7.19
CA TYR A 42 10.86 -1.01 7.97
C TYR A 42 10.66 -1.40 9.44
N TRP A 43 10.39 -2.68 9.69
CA TRP A 43 10.20 -3.29 11.01
C TRP A 43 11.27 -4.36 11.26
N PRO A 44 12.54 -3.94 11.50
CA PRO A 44 13.63 -4.89 11.74
C PRO A 44 13.40 -5.80 12.96
N GLU A 45 12.60 -5.35 13.94
CA GLU A 45 12.18 -6.17 15.08
C GLU A 45 11.37 -7.40 14.67
N TRP A 46 10.60 -7.33 13.57
CA TRP A 46 9.79 -8.45 13.09
C TRP A 46 10.59 -9.53 12.37
N GLU A 47 11.90 -9.35 12.19
CA GLU A 47 12.78 -10.36 11.62
C GLU A 47 12.72 -11.68 12.41
N GLU A 48 12.44 -11.59 13.71
CA GLU A 48 12.30 -12.76 14.59
C GLU A 48 11.05 -13.61 14.31
N TYR A 49 10.08 -13.07 13.57
CA TYR A 49 8.82 -13.71 13.16
C TYR A 49 8.84 -14.11 11.67
N ARG A 50 9.96 -13.89 10.98
CA ARG A 50 10.06 -14.09 9.52
C ARG A 50 9.65 -15.50 9.11
N GLU A 51 10.03 -16.53 9.88
CA GLU A 51 9.71 -17.92 9.53
C GLU A 51 8.20 -18.19 9.55
N GLN A 52 7.46 -17.61 10.51
CA GLN A 52 6.01 -17.74 10.64
C GLN A 52 5.29 -16.89 9.57
N MET A 53 5.83 -15.71 9.27
CA MET A 53 5.20 -14.74 8.38
C MET A 53 5.49 -15.00 6.89
N ALA A 54 6.63 -15.59 6.53
CA ALA A 54 7.18 -15.48 5.17
C ALA A 54 6.23 -15.94 4.06
N ASP A 55 5.61 -17.12 4.18
CA ASP A 55 4.76 -17.65 3.10
C ASP A 55 3.48 -16.85 2.96
N ARG A 56 2.80 -16.56 4.07
CA ARG A 56 1.58 -15.74 4.09
C ARG A 56 1.88 -14.29 3.63
N LEU A 57 3.05 -13.73 3.96
CA LEU A 57 3.45 -12.41 3.50
C LEU A 57 3.75 -12.37 1.99
N ARG A 58 4.34 -13.44 1.42
CA ARG A 58 4.53 -13.54 -0.04
C ARG A 58 3.19 -13.56 -0.77
N GLU A 59 2.25 -14.37 -0.30
CA GLU A 59 0.89 -14.43 -0.85
C GLU A 59 0.18 -13.07 -0.74
N LEU A 60 0.34 -12.40 0.40
CA LEU A 60 -0.20 -11.07 0.62
C LEU A 60 0.40 -10.05 -0.36
N ALA A 61 1.72 -10.03 -0.51
CA ALA A 61 2.41 -9.13 -1.42
C ALA A 61 2.03 -9.39 -2.89
N GLU A 62 1.88 -10.65 -3.29
CA GLU A 62 1.37 -11.01 -4.62
C GLU A 62 -0.07 -10.52 -4.81
N ARG A 63 -0.96 -10.77 -3.84
CA ARG A 63 -2.34 -10.26 -3.87
C ARG A 63 -2.39 -8.76 -4.06
N TYR A 64 -1.56 -8.01 -3.35
CA TYR A 64 -1.55 -6.56 -3.47
C TYR A 64 -0.88 -6.06 -4.75
N SER A 65 0.04 -6.82 -5.35
CA SER A 65 0.49 -6.52 -6.71
C SER A 65 -0.65 -6.63 -7.73
N ASN A 66 -1.52 -7.64 -7.58
CA ASN A 66 -2.75 -7.79 -8.38
C ASN A 66 -3.73 -6.65 -8.14
N LYS A 67 -3.93 -6.23 -6.88
CA LYS A 67 -4.79 -5.08 -6.54
C LYS A 67 -4.28 -3.77 -7.15
N THR A 68 -2.98 -3.54 -7.15
CA THR A 68 -2.38 -2.39 -7.83
C THR A 68 -2.72 -2.38 -9.32
N MET A 69 -2.67 -3.54 -10.00
CA MET A 69 -3.08 -3.66 -11.40
C MET A 69 -4.58 -3.43 -11.61
N GLU A 70 -5.42 -3.96 -10.72
CA GLU A 70 -6.86 -3.69 -10.72
C GLU A 70 -7.15 -2.19 -10.64
N GLY A 71 -6.40 -1.44 -9.82
CA GLY A 71 -6.50 0.02 -9.73
C GLY A 71 -6.18 0.72 -11.05
N LEU A 72 -5.10 0.33 -11.72
CA LEU A 72 -4.75 0.88 -13.04
C LEU A 72 -5.83 0.59 -14.08
N ASN A 73 -6.33 -0.65 -14.11
CA ASN A 73 -7.40 -1.07 -15.02
C ASN A 73 -8.72 -0.34 -14.74
N PHE A 74 -9.03 -0.07 -13.47
CA PHE A 74 -10.21 0.68 -13.06
C PHE A 74 -10.15 2.13 -13.57
N VAL A 75 -8.99 2.77 -13.47
CA VAL A 75 -8.79 4.13 -13.98
C VAL A 75 -8.88 4.17 -15.51
N ASP A 76 -8.25 3.21 -16.21
CA ASP A 76 -8.36 3.09 -17.67
C ASP A 76 -9.81 2.83 -18.12
N TYR A 77 -10.59 2.06 -17.36
CA TYR A 77 -12.02 1.87 -17.61
C TYR A 77 -12.79 3.19 -17.54
N HIS A 78 -12.54 4.02 -16.53
CA HIS A 78 -13.16 5.34 -16.39
C HIS A 78 -12.82 6.25 -17.57
N LEU A 79 -11.55 6.28 -17.97
CA LEU A 79 -11.07 7.07 -19.10
C LEU A 79 -11.76 6.65 -20.41
N ARG A 80 -11.81 5.33 -20.70
CA ARG A 80 -12.38 4.82 -21.96
C ARG A 80 -13.87 5.05 -22.10
N ARG A 81 -14.58 5.26 -21.00
CA ARG A 81 -16.04 5.43 -20.98
C ARG A 81 -16.49 6.87 -20.85
N ASP A 82 -15.55 7.81 -20.76
CA ASP A 82 -15.83 9.22 -20.50
C ASP A 82 -16.72 9.39 -19.25
N GLU A 83 -16.53 8.50 -18.26
CA GLU A 83 -17.30 8.51 -17.03
C GLU A 83 -16.70 9.52 -16.06
N PRO A 84 -17.50 10.46 -15.50
CA PRO A 84 -16.98 11.45 -14.58
C PRO A 84 -16.39 10.76 -13.35
N VAL A 85 -15.15 11.10 -13.02
CA VAL A 85 -14.52 10.69 -11.77
C VAL A 85 -15.24 11.37 -10.60
N LYS A 86 -15.72 10.59 -9.63
CA LYS A 86 -16.45 11.08 -8.46
C LYS A 86 -15.78 10.58 -7.19
N ASN A 87 -15.91 11.36 -6.10
CA ASN A 87 -15.53 10.97 -4.74
C ASN A 87 -14.04 10.62 -4.57
N ILE A 88 -13.14 11.40 -5.18
CA ILE A 88 -11.70 11.28 -4.92
C ILE A 88 -11.42 11.78 -3.51
N ASN A 89 -10.79 10.95 -2.68
CA ASN A 89 -10.31 11.35 -1.37
C ASN A 89 -8.88 11.88 -1.50
N PRO A 90 -8.56 13.05 -0.91
CA PRO A 90 -7.18 13.47 -0.83
C PRO A 90 -6.40 12.49 0.05
N ILE A 91 -5.20 12.11 -0.40
CA ILE A 91 -4.30 11.32 0.43
C ILE A 91 -4.00 12.09 1.72
N PRO A 92 -4.25 11.49 2.90
CA PRO A 92 -3.88 12.09 4.18
C PRO A 92 -2.41 12.53 4.18
N LYS A 93 -2.10 13.58 4.92
CA LYS A 93 -0.70 13.94 5.14
C LYS A 93 -0.16 13.05 6.26
N PRO A 94 1.12 12.62 6.15
CA PRO A 94 1.72 11.85 7.22
C PRO A 94 1.66 12.60 8.55
N LEU A 95 1.44 11.87 9.62
CA LEU A 95 1.50 12.40 10.97
C LEU A 95 2.89 12.98 11.25
N SER A 96 2.92 14.07 12.01
CA SER A 96 4.14 14.80 12.36
C SER A 96 4.12 15.25 13.82
N ALA A 97 5.29 15.56 14.37
CA ALA A 97 5.42 16.14 15.71
C ALA A 97 4.51 17.36 15.95
N ALA A 98 4.20 18.14 14.90
CA ALA A 98 3.28 19.27 15.01
C ALA A 98 1.83 18.83 15.24
N ASN A 99 1.43 17.65 14.73
CA ASN A 99 0.13 17.06 15.01
C ASN A 99 0.03 16.61 16.47
N ALA A 100 1.08 16.00 17.02
CA ALA A 100 1.14 15.63 18.44
C ALA A 100 0.98 16.86 19.34
N GLU A 101 1.77 17.91 19.09
CA GLU A 101 1.68 19.14 19.90
C GLU A 101 0.30 19.81 19.73
N ALA A 102 -0.30 19.79 18.54
CA ALA A 102 -1.67 20.28 18.36
C ALA A 102 -2.68 19.51 19.22
N LYS A 103 -2.58 18.18 19.27
CA LYS A 103 -3.43 17.29 20.09
C LYS A 103 -3.23 17.54 21.60
N VAL A 104 -1.98 17.80 22.03
CA VAL A 104 -1.67 18.23 23.41
C VAL A 104 -2.37 19.54 23.76
N GLN A 105 -2.29 20.54 22.88
CA GLN A 105 -2.93 21.84 23.11
C GLN A 105 -4.46 21.73 23.14
N GLU A 106 -5.03 20.85 22.31
CA GLU A 106 -6.45 20.54 22.30
C GLU A 106 -6.90 19.93 23.64
N PHE A 107 -6.24 18.86 24.11
CA PHE A 107 -6.58 18.25 25.40
C PHE A 107 -6.38 19.20 26.58
N PHE A 108 -5.33 20.01 26.58
CA PHE A 108 -5.12 21.01 27.62
C PHE A 108 -6.21 22.09 27.61
N ALA A 109 -6.71 22.48 26.43
CA ALA A 109 -7.82 23.43 26.33
C ALA A 109 -9.15 22.84 26.84
N GLU A 110 -9.38 21.55 26.63
CA GLU A 110 -10.57 20.84 27.13
C GLU A 110 -10.50 20.55 28.63
N PHE A 111 -9.29 20.24 29.14
CA PHE A 111 -9.03 19.84 30.52
C PHE A 111 -7.86 20.64 31.12
N PRO A 112 -8.05 21.93 31.41
CA PRO A 112 -6.98 22.82 31.85
C PRO A 112 -6.48 22.54 33.28
N ASP A 113 -7.20 21.72 34.03
CA ASP A 113 -6.85 21.35 35.41
C ASP A 113 -5.70 20.33 35.47
N VAL A 114 -5.42 19.64 34.35
CA VAL A 114 -4.32 18.70 34.21
C VAL A 114 -3.09 19.44 33.65
N PRO A 115 -1.90 19.29 34.26
CA PRO A 115 -0.68 19.92 33.76
C PRO A 115 -0.38 19.55 32.30
N ILE A 116 0.01 20.53 31.49
CA ILE A 116 0.31 20.31 30.06
C ILE A 116 1.39 19.25 29.82
N GLU A 117 2.33 19.09 30.75
CA GLU A 117 3.37 18.06 30.66
C GLU A 117 2.82 16.64 30.87
N GLU A 118 1.73 16.48 31.64
CA GLU A 118 1.03 15.20 31.75
C GLU A 118 0.32 14.86 30.44
N TRP A 119 -0.36 15.85 29.82
CA TRP A 119 -0.93 15.66 28.48
C TRP A 119 0.13 15.36 27.42
N ARG A 120 1.30 16.02 27.48
CA ARG A 120 2.42 15.65 26.60
C ARG A 120 2.82 14.20 26.79
N SER A 121 3.04 13.76 28.03
CA SER A 121 3.44 12.37 28.28
C SER A 121 2.44 11.38 27.69
N VAL A 122 1.14 11.58 27.92
CA VAL A 122 0.08 10.69 27.43
C VAL A 122 -0.02 10.73 25.90
N VAL A 123 -0.03 11.92 25.30
CA VAL A 123 -0.17 12.04 23.84
C VAL A 123 1.06 11.46 23.13
N TRP A 124 2.25 11.72 23.63
CA TRP A 124 3.48 11.29 22.95
C TRP A 124 3.72 9.78 23.05
N GLU A 125 3.27 9.12 24.13
CA GLU A 125 3.38 7.65 24.28
C GLU A 125 2.67 6.93 23.12
N ASP A 126 1.42 7.27 22.83
CA ASP A 126 0.66 6.64 21.74
C ASP A 126 1.05 7.17 20.35
N PHE A 127 1.47 8.45 20.27
CA PHE A 127 1.66 9.12 18.99
C PHE A 127 2.89 8.63 18.22
N GLU A 128 3.95 8.20 18.90
CA GLU A 128 5.15 7.71 18.21
C GLU A 128 4.85 6.45 17.38
N ASP A 129 4.07 5.53 17.94
CA ASP A 129 3.64 4.31 17.27
C ASP A 129 2.63 4.60 16.15
N GLU A 130 1.62 5.45 16.41
CA GLU A 130 0.67 5.91 15.38
C GLU A 130 1.41 6.56 14.19
N MET A 131 2.38 7.43 14.47
CA MET A 131 3.17 8.10 13.45
C MET A 131 4.03 7.11 12.66
N ARG A 132 4.66 6.14 13.32
CA ARG A 132 5.48 5.13 12.64
C ARG A 132 4.61 4.24 11.73
N ALA A 133 3.42 3.84 12.20
CA ALA A 133 2.46 3.08 11.40
C ALA A 133 1.95 3.87 10.18
N ASP A 134 1.59 5.14 10.38
CA ASP A 134 1.16 6.03 9.29
C ASP A 134 2.27 6.21 8.24
N HIS A 135 3.52 6.43 8.68
CA HIS A 135 4.66 6.54 7.76
C HIS A 135 4.92 5.25 6.99
N PHE A 136 4.64 4.08 7.57
CA PHE A 136 4.74 2.79 6.89
C PHE A 136 3.74 2.70 5.73
N VAL A 137 2.47 3.07 5.94
CA VAL A 137 1.45 3.15 4.88
C VAL A 137 1.92 4.06 3.74
N HIS A 138 2.45 5.25 4.08
CA HIS A 138 2.98 6.18 3.09
C HIS A 138 4.18 5.61 2.31
N ARG A 139 5.01 4.80 2.97
CA ARG A 139 6.15 4.15 2.32
C ARG A 139 5.71 3.08 1.32
N ILE A 140 4.70 2.28 1.68
CA ILE A 140 4.06 1.30 0.79
C ILE A 140 3.45 2.01 -0.42
N HIS A 141 2.67 3.07 -0.17
CA HIS A 141 2.02 3.85 -1.23
C HIS A 141 3.03 4.41 -2.22
N LYS A 142 4.11 5.01 -1.72
CA LYS A 142 5.20 5.52 -2.55
C LYS A 142 5.84 4.42 -3.40
N LEU A 143 6.10 3.25 -2.81
CA LEU A 143 6.71 2.12 -3.51
C LEU A 143 5.80 1.61 -4.64
N MET A 144 4.50 1.45 -4.38
CA MET A 144 3.52 1.07 -5.40
C MET A 144 3.53 2.05 -6.58
N LYS A 145 3.50 3.36 -6.30
CA LYS A 145 3.55 4.40 -7.33
C LYS A 145 4.83 4.35 -8.16
N GLU A 146 5.98 4.23 -7.52
CA GLU A 146 7.28 4.18 -8.20
C GLU A 146 7.34 3.01 -9.18
N ILE A 147 6.89 1.82 -8.76
CA ILE A 147 6.90 0.62 -9.61
C ILE A 147 5.82 0.70 -10.70
N VAL A 148 4.63 1.20 -10.39
CA VAL A 148 3.58 1.42 -11.42
C VAL A 148 4.07 2.38 -12.50
N VAL A 149 4.70 3.49 -12.12
CA VAL A 149 5.27 4.46 -13.07
C VAL A 149 6.40 3.83 -13.89
N GLU A 150 7.26 3.02 -13.28
CA GLU A 150 8.34 2.35 -14.00
C GLU A 150 7.84 1.45 -15.14
N PHE A 151 6.76 0.69 -14.93
CA PHE A 151 6.24 -0.27 -15.91
C PHE A 151 5.19 0.32 -16.84
N TYR A 152 4.42 1.32 -16.38
CA TYR A 152 3.24 1.83 -17.06
C TYR A 152 3.26 3.35 -17.28
N LEU A 153 4.43 3.97 -17.36
CA LEU A 153 4.57 5.41 -17.64
C LEU A 153 3.76 5.84 -18.87
N ASP A 154 3.89 5.13 -19.99
CA ASP A 154 3.23 5.49 -21.25
C ASP A 154 1.69 5.48 -21.15
N PRO A 155 1.05 4.45 -20.56
CA PRO A 155 -0.36 4.50 -20.18
C PRO A 155 -0.71 5.67 -19.26
N ILE A 156 0.07 5.89 -18.20
CA ILE A 156 -0.20 6.91 -17.18
C ILE A 156 -0.14 8.33 -17.77
N LEU A 157 0.76 8.58 -18.73
CA LEU A 157 0.86 9.88 -19.40
C LEU A 157 -0.37 10.26 -20.23
N LYS A 158 -1.28 9.30 -20.47
CA LYS A 158 -2.55 9.56 -21.17
C LYS A 158 -3.68 9.93 -20.21
N PHE A 159 -3.46 9.85 -18.91
CA PHE A 159 -4.47 10.14 -17.91
C PHE A 159 -4.61 11.65 -17.68
N GLU A 160 -5.85 12.12 -17.67
CA GLU A 160 -6.17 13.48 -17.22
C GLU A 160 -5.94 13.60 -15.69
N PRO A 161 -5.75 14.82 -15.15
CA PRO A 161 -5.43 15.03 -13.74
C PRO A 161 -6.35 14.31 -12.75
N GLU A 162 -7.66 14.29 -13.00
CA GLU A 162 -8.64 13.60 -12.16
C GLU A 162 -8.48 12.08 -12.15
N HIS A 163 -8.00 11.48 -13.25
CA HIS A 163 -7.72 10.05 -13.35
C HIS A 163 -6.42 9.70 -12.61
N LEU A 164 -5.42 10.59 -12.65
CA LEU A 164 -4.21 10.46 -11.85
C LEU A 164 -4.53 10.52 -10.36
N LEU A 165 -5.41 11.44 -9.96
CA LEU A 165 -5.88 11.52 -8.57
C LEU A 165 -6.69 10.29 -8.15
N LEU A 166 -7.52 9.74 -9.05
CA LEU A 166 -8.23 8.49 -8.79
C LEU A 166 -7.28 7.31 -8.61
N LEU A 167 -6.24 7.22 -9.44
CA LEU A 167 -5.19 6.21 -9.30
C LEU A 167 -4.48 6.37 -7.94
N ASP A 168 -4.10 7.59 -7.58
CA ASP A 168 -3.44 7.88 -6.30
C ASP A 168 -4.29 7.45 -5.10
N ASP A 169 -5.57 7.84 -5.09
CA ASP A 169 -6.54 7.46 -4.04
C ASP A 169 -6.69 5.93 -3.95
N TYR A 170 -6.85 5.24 -5.08
CA TYR A 170 -6.97 3.79 -5.10
C TYR A 170 -5.71 3.09 -4.56
N LEU A 171 -4.52 3.53 -5.01
CA LEU A 171 -3.25 2.97 -4.56
C LEU A 171 -3.03 3.18 -3.06
N TYR A 172 -3.53 4.27 -2.49
CA TYR A 172 -3.46 4.51 -1.06
C TYR A 172 -4.50 3.70 -0.29
N MET A 173 -5.79 3.88 -0.58
CA MET A 173 -6.90 3.33 0.23
C MET A 173 -7.04 1.82 0.05
N MET A 174 -7.08 1.34 -1.19
CA MET A 174 -7.30 -0.08 -1.48
C MET A 174 -5.99 -0.87 -1.62
N GLY A 175 -4.86 -0.17 -1.77
CA GLY A 175 -3.53 -0.74 -1.84
C GLY A 175 -2.79 -0.65 -0.50
N ALA A 176 -2.15 0.49 -0.26
CA ALA A 176 -1.19 0.67 0.82
C ALA A 176 -1.79 0.51 2.22
N TYR A 177 -2.94 1.14 2.48
CA TYR A 177 -3.61 1.07 3.78
C TYR A 177 -4.04 -0.35 4.10
N CYS A 178 -4.79 -1.00 3.21
CA CYS A 178 -5.24 -2.38 3.41
C CYS A 178 -4.09 -3.40 3.41
N PHE A 179 -2.96 -3.15 2.72
CA PHE A 179 -1.78 -4.01 2.82
C PHE A 179 -1.14 -3.88 4.21
N SER A 180 -0.97 -2.65 4.69
CA SER A 180 -0.43 -2.38 6.02
C SER A 180 -1.25 -3.06 7.12
N ASP A 181 -2.57 -2.93 7.07
CA ASP A 181 -3.51 -3.54 8.02
C ASP A 181 -3.33 -5.07 8.05
N ALA A 182 -3.34 -5.70 6.89
CA ALA A 182 -3.14 -7.15 6.78
C ALA A 182 -1.73 -7.61 7.19
N VAL A 183 -0.70 -6.76 7.09
CA VAL A 183 0.64 -7.06 7.61
C VAL A 183 0.66 -7.02 9.14
N TYR A 184 -0.03 -6.07 9.77
CA TYR A 184 -0.15 -6.04 11.24
C TYR A 184 -0.93 -7.25 11.76
N GLU A 185 -2.02 -7.66 11.10
CA GLU A 185 -2.73 -8.90 11.45
C GLU A 185 -1.81 -10.13 11.37
N LEU A 186 -0.95 -10.17 10.35
CA LEU A 186 0.01 -11.25 10.13
C LEU A 186 1.05 -11.34 11.26
N GLU A 187 1.54 -10.19 11.71
CA GLU A 187 2.52 -10.11 12.78
C GLU A 187 1.92 -10.53 14.11
N TYR A 188 0.71 -10.05 14.42
CA TYR A 188 -0.04 -10.47 15.60
C TYR A 188 -0.21 -12.00 15.64
N ASP A 189 -0.65 -12.60 14.53
CA ASP A 189 -0.78 -14.06 14.43
C ASP A 189 0.56 -14.78 14.67
N ALA A 190 1.64 -14.27 14.07
CA ALA A 190 2.98 -14.86 14.20
C ALA A 190 3.53 -14.78 15.63
N GLU A 191 3.25 -13.69 16.34
CA GLU A 191 3.60 -13.54 17.75
C GLU A 191 2.87 -14.60 18.61
N GLN A 192 1.57 -14.79 18.39
CA GLN A 192 0.77 -15.80 19.11
C GLN A 192 1.23 -17.23 18.82
N GLU A 193 1.63 -17.53 17.57
CA GLU A 193 2.18 -18.83 17.21
C GLU A 193 3.54 -19.12 17.87
N LYS A 194 4.39 -18.09 17.99
CA LYS A 194 5.72 -18.21 18.59
C LYS A 194 5.66 -18.27 20.12
N ASN A 195 4.74 -17.55 20.73
CA ASN A 195 4.50 -17.49 22.17
C ASN A 195 3.10 -18.02 22.51
N PRO A 196 2.83 -19.33 22.32
CA PRO A 196 1.53 -19.88 22.66
C PRO A 196 1.33 -19.73 24.17
N SER A 197 0.43 -18.82 24.55
CA SER A 197 0.03 -18.66 25.95
C SER A 197 -0.49 -20.02 26.44
N ASN A 198 0.14 -20.54 27.50
CA ASN A 198 -0.18 -21.85 28.04
C ASN A 198 -1.56 -21.74 28.75
N PRO A 199 -2.61 -22.46 28.32
CA PRO A 199 -3.91 -22.41 28.98
C PRO A 199 -3.91 -23.04 30.39
N ALA A 200 -2.74 -23.43 30.92
CA ALA A 200 -2.57 -23.99 32.25
C ALA A 200 -2.29 -22.93 33.34
N ASP A 201 -2.09 -21.65 33.01
CA ASP A 201 -1.83 -20.59 33.99
C ASP A 201 -3.11 -19.87 34.49
N GLU A 202 -4.29 -20.32 34.05
CA GLU A 202 -5.61 -19.82 34.52
C GLU A 202 -6.42 -20.86 35.34
N ALA A 203 -5.77 -21.85 35.97
CA ALA A 203 -6.43 -22.87 36.80
C ALA A 203 -6.06 -22.80 38.28
#